data_AF-A0AAJ2IYQ3-F1
#
_entry.id   AF-A0AAJ2IYQ3-F1
#
_cell.length_a   1.000
_cell.length_b   1.000
_cell.length_c   1.000
_cell.angle_alpha   90.00
_cell.angle_beta   90.00
_cell.angle_gamma   90.00
#
_symmetry.space_group_name_H-M   'P 1'
#
loop_
_entity.id
_entity.type
_entity.pdbx_description
1 polymer ?
#
loop_
_entity_poly.entity_id
_entity_poly.type
_entity_poly.pdbx_seq_one_letter_code
_entity_poly.pdbx_strand_id
1 'polypeptide(L)'
;MEFEGDSGNYFRTLYRCLKYIMDVELTMDEKKFYSGVLRGILSADEMLVVFYNCIYFEKGEKFKELLEKTEKGKRLDFFGDKKDLENLEEDYDLPFFSKGKLFFPEYDMRHLEEIINRAPTKIN
;
A
#
# COMPACT_ATOMS: atom_id res chain seq x y z
N MET A 1 10.98 11.16 6.88
CA MET A 1 11.18 10.96 8.33
C MET A 1 12.12 9.78 8.47
N GLU A 2 13.39 10.01 8.83
CA GLU A 2 14.34 8.91 9.02
C GLU A 2 14.08 8.27 10.37
N PHE A 3 13.57 7.05 10.36
CA PHE A 3 13.45 6.23 11.55
C PHE A 3 14.79 5.52 11.79
N GLU A 4 15.75 6.21 12.43
CA GLU A 4 16.96 5.58 12.96
C GLU A 4 16.63 4.88 14.29
N GLY A 5 16.59 3.54 14.28
CA GLY A 5 16.24 2.69 15.44
C GLY A 5 15.43 1.43 15.08
N ASP A 6 14.81 0.79 16.09
CA ASP A 6 14.01 -0.44 15.96
C ASP A 6 12.89 -0.36 14.91
N SER A 7 12.33 0.83 14.68
CA SER A 7 11.31 1.12 13.68
C SER A 7 11.80 0.94 12.23
N GLY A 8 13.07 1.25 11.95
CA GLY A 8 13.68 0.97 10.65
C GLY A 8 13.79 -0.53 10.36
N ASN A 9 14.07 -1.35 11.39
CA ASN A 9 14.08 -2.81 11.28
C ASN A 9 12.68 -3.38 11.08
N TYR A 10 11.68 -2.80 11.74
CA TYR A 10 10.28 -3.18 11.60
C TYR A 10 9.76 -3.01 10.15
N PHE A 11 9.87 -1.81 9.57
CA PHE A 11 9.40 -1.60 8.18
C PHE A 11 10.25 -2.34 7.14
N ARG A 12 11.53 -2.59 7.41
CA ARG A 12 12.36 -3.45 6.54
C ARG A 12 11.91 -4.90 6.60
N THR A 13 11.46 -5.38 7.76
CA THR A 13 10.88 -6.71 7.93
C THR A 13 9.56 -6.80 7.19
N LEU A 14 8.67 -5.80 7.33
CA LEU A 14 7.43 -5.68 6.56
C LEU A 14 7.69 -5.80 5.06
N TYR A 15 8.64 -5.02 4.53
CA TYR A 15 9.04 -5.08 3.11
C TYR A 15 9.50 -6.49 2.71
N ARG A 16 10.35 -7.14 3.52
CA ARG A 16 10.87 -8.49 3.22
C ARG A 16 9.76 -9.54 3.20
N CYS A 17 8.82 -9.49 4.14
CA CYS A 17 7.67 -10.38 4.18
C CYS A 17 6.80 -10.19 2.94
N LEU A 18 6.48 -8.94 2.59
CA LEU A 18 5.70 -8.62 1.41
C LEU A 18 6.40 -9.06 0.12
N LYS A 19 7.71 -8.82 0.01
CA LYS A 19 8.52 -9.27 -1.12
C LYS A 19 8.47 -10.79 -1.25
N TYR A 20 8.64 -11.52 -0.15
CA TYR A 20 8.55 -12.98 -0.14
C TYR A 20 7.18 -13.45 -0.67
N ILE A 21 6.08 -12.88 -0.18
CA ILE A 21 4.72 -13.17 -0.67
C ILE A 21 4.62 -12.96 -2.20
N MET A 22 5.26 -11.91 -2.73
CA MET A 22 5.24 -11.60 -4.16
C MET A 22 6.14 -12.49 -5.02
N ASP A 23 7.20 -13.06 -4.44
CA ASP A 23 8.20 -13.87 -5.14
C ASP A 23 7.84 -15.37 -5.17
N VAL A 24 7.07 -15.86 -4.19
CA VAL A 24 6.62 -17.26 -4.17
C VAL A 24 5.53 -17.53 -5.22
N GLU A 25 5.45 -18.79 -5.63
CA GLU A 25 4.45 -19.28 -6.59
C GLU A 25 3.07 -19.42 -5.91
N LEU A 26 2.39 -18.28 -5.80
CA LEU A 26 1.03 -18.15 -5.31
C LEU A 26 0.18 -17.43 -6.35
N THR A 27 -1.12 -17.73 -6.38
CA THR A 27 -2.08 -16.94 -7.13
C THR A 27 -2.19 -15.52 -6.55
N MET A 28 -2.61 -14.55 -7.36
CA MET A 28 -2.81 -13.18 -6.84
C MET A 28 -3.86 -13.08 -5.74
N ASP A 29 -4.85 -13.97 -5.71
CA ASP A 29 -5.85 -14.00 -4.64
C ASP A 29 -5.23 -14.45 -3.31
N GLU A 30 -4.36 -15.47 -3.34
CA GLU A 30 -3.59 -15.90 -2.17
C GLU A 30 -2.60 -14.81 -1.72
N LYS A 31 -1.92 -14.15 -2.67
CA LYS A 31 -1.02 -13.03 -2.37
C LYS A 31 -1.77 -11.88 -1.69
N LYS A 32 -2.96 -11.52 -2.21
CA LYS A 32 -3.85 -10.50 -1.62
C LYS A 32 -4.30 -10.90 -0.21
N PHE A 33 -4.63 -12.17 0.00
CA PHE A 33 -4.97 -12.69 1.33
C PHE A 33 -3.81 -12.52 2.32
N TYR A 34 -2.62 -13.03 2.00
CA TYR A 34 -1.47 -12.94 2.91
C TYR A 34 -0.96 -11.51 3.09
N SER A 35 -0.99 -10.67 2.06
CA SER A 35 -0.68 -9.25 2.21
C SER A 35 -1.71 -8.55 3.10
N GLY A 36 -2.99 -8.95 3.03
CA GLY A 36 -4.04 -8.45 3.91
C GLY A 36 -3.81 -8.83 5.37
N VAL A 37 -3.36 -10.07 5.64
CA VAL A 37 -2.93 -10.49 6.99
C VAL A 37 -1.75 -9.65 7.49
N LEU A 38 -0.73 -9.46 6.64
CA LEU A 38 0.44 -8.64 6.95
C LEU A 38 0.08 -7.16 7.16
N ARG A 39 -0.93 -6.66 6.45
CA ARG A 39 -1.46 -5.31 6.67
C ARG A 39 -2.22 -5.21 7.99
N GLY A 40 -2.94 -6.25 8.38
CA GLY A 40 -3.74 -6.27 9.61
C GLY A 40 -2.94 -6.12 10.91
N ILE A 41 -1.62 -6.27 10.88
CA ILE A 41 -0.74 -6.00 12.03
C ILE A 41 -0.32 -4.53 12.13
N LEU A 42 -0.56 -3.72 11.08
CA LEU A 42 -0.21 -2.30 11.04
C LEU A 42 -1.33 -1.46 11.66
N SER A 43 -0.96 -0.54 12.55
CA SER A 43 -1.83 0.55 12.96
C SER A 43 -2.09 1.52 11.80
N ALA A 44 -3.13 2.36 11.92
CA ALA A 44 -3.44 3.39 10.93
C ALA A 44 -2.27 4.38 10.71
N ASP A 45 -1.53 4.71 11.77
CA ASP A 45 -0.39 5.62 11.68
C ASP A 45 0.80 4.96 10.97
N GLU A 46 1.04 3.66 11.21
CA GLU A 46 2.06 2.91 10.48
C GLU A 46 1.70 2.71 9.00
N MET A 47 0.41 2.51 8.69
CA MET A 47 -0.07 2.49 7.31
C MET A 47 0.22 3.81 6.58
N LEU A 48 0.00 4.94 7.26
CA LEU A 48 0.37 6.26 6.72
C LEU A 48 1.88 6.40 6.53
N VAL A 49 2.70 5.90 7.46
CA VAL A 49 4.16 5.89 7.29
C VAL A 49 4.55 5.09 6.06
N VAL A 50 3.96 3.92 5.81
CA VAL A 50 4.23 3.13 4.59
C VAL A 50 3.79 3.89 3.33
N PHE A 51 2.60 4.49 3.36
CA PHE A 51 2.07 5.31 2.27
C PHE A 51 3.02 6.47 1.92
N TYR A 52 3.41 7.29 2.90
CA TYR A 52 4.31 8.41 2.68
C TYR A 52 5.70 7.97 2.20
N ASN A 53 6.22 6.86 2.74
CA ASN A 53 7.47 6.28 2.24
C ASN A 53 7.38 5.94 0.75
N CYS A 54 6.26 5.36 0.30
CA CYS A 54 6.07 5.00 -1.11
C CYS A 54 5.94 6.23 -2.03
N ILE A 55 5.30 7.31 -1.57
CA ILE A 55 4.99 8.48 -2.42
C ILE A 55 6.13 9.50 -2.46
N TYR A 56 6.78 9.77 -1.32
CA TYR A 56 7.63 10.95 -1.17
C TYR A 56 9.12 10.64 -0.98
N PHE A 57 9.50 9.36 -0.83
CA PHE A 57 10.88 8.99 -0.54
C PHE A 57 11.40 7.96 -1.55
N GLU A 58 12.56 8.25 -2.15
CA GLU A 58 13.24 7.35 -3.10
C GLU A 58 13.49 5.95 -2.50
N LYS A 59 13.82 5.88 -1.21
CA LYS A 59 14.02 4.60 -0.49
C LYS A 59 12.75 3.72 -0.47
N GLY A 60 11.56 4.29 -0.68
CA GLY A 60 10.28 3.59 -0.74
C GLY A 60 9.87 3.13 -2.13
N GLU A 61 10.62 3.47 -3.19
CA GLU A 61 10.28 3.14 -4.58
C GLU A 61 10.13 1.63 -4.79
N LYS A 62 11.06 0.82 -4.26
CA LYS A 62 10.98 -0.64 -4.32
C LYS A 62 9.77 -1.22 -3.59
N PHE A 63 9.30 -0.55 -2.53
CA PHE A 63 8.09 -0.96 -1.83
C PHE A 63 6.88 -0.65 -2.72
N LYS A 64 6.82 0.56 -3.29
CA LYS A 64 5.79 0.97 -4.24
C LYS A 64 5.69 0.00 -5.42
N GLU A 65 6.80 -0.38 -6.02
CA GLU A 65 6.85 -1.37 -7.12
C GLU A 65 6.20 -2.71 -6.74
N LEU A 66 6.42 -3.20 -5.52
CA LEU A 66 5.79 -4.44 -5.05
C LEU A 66 4.27 -4.31 -4.92
N LEU A 67 3.80 -3.15 -4.45
CA LEU A 67 2.37 -2.87 -4.26
C LEU A 67 1.61 -2.68 -5.58
N GLU A 68 2.29 -2.11 -6.56
CA GLU A 68 1.74 -1.85 -7.89
C GLU A 68 1.85 -3.06 -8.83
N LYS A 69 2.63 -4.08 -8.46
CA LYS A 69 2.82 -5.28 -9.28
C LYS A 69 1.49 -5.98 -9.54
N THR A 70 1.23 -6.22 -10.82
CA THR A 70 0.00 -6.86 -11.29
C THR A 70 0.29 -8.21 -11.93
N GLU A 71 -0.61 -9.17 -11.76
CA GLU A 71 -0.59 -10.44 -12.47
C GLU A 71 -2.03 -10.81 -12.86
N LYS A 72 -2.25 -11.11 -14.14
CA LYS A 72 -3.58 -11.42 -14.73
C LYS A 72 -4.65 -10.37 -14.41
N GLY A 73 -4.27 -9.10 -14.38
CA GLY A 73 -5.17 -7.97 -14.10
C GLY A 73 -5.57 -7.80 -12.63
N LYS A 74 -4.97 -8.59 -11.72
CA LYS A 74 -5.13 -8.45 -10.27
C LYS A 74 -3.86 -7.88 -9.64
N ARG A 75 -4.01 -7.27 -8.47
CA ARG A 75 -2.90 -6.77 -7.64
C ARG A 75 -3.22 -6.98 -6.15
N LEU A 76 -2.35 -6.50 -5.26
CA LEU A 76 -2.49 -6.69 -3.82
C LEU A 76 -3.59 -5.86 -3.15
N ASP A 77 -3.93 -4.68 -3.69
CA ASP A 77 -4.90 -3.75 -3.10
C ASP A 77 -4.57 -3.36 -1.65
N PHE A 78 -3.28 -3.19 -1.36
CA PHE A 78 -2.77 -2.97 0.00
C PHE A 78 -3.34 -1.71 0.66
N PHE A 79 -3.45 -0.61 -0.10
CA PHE A 79 -4.07 0.65 0.35
C PHE A 79 -5.57 0.74 0.00
N GLY A 80 -6.15 -0.32 -0.55
CA GLY A 80 -7.54 -0.36 -0.98
C GLY A 80 -7.71 -0.70 -2.45
N ASP A 81 -8.98 -0.91 -2.81
CA ASP A 81 -9.42 -1.12 -4.18
C ASP A 81 -10.37 0.01 -4.64
N LYS A 82 -10.87 -0.12 -5.88
CA LYS A 82 -11.72 0.91 -6.47
C LYS A 82 -13.05 1.09 -5.73
N LYS A 83 -13.58 0.04 -5.11
CA LYS A 83 -14.82 0.14 -4.34
C LYS A 83 -14.60 0.95 -3.08
N ASP A 84 -13.42 0.81 -2.46
CA ASP A 84 -13.05 1.62 -1.30
C ASP A 84 -13.02 3.12 -1.65
N LEU A 85 -12.58 3.48 -2.87
CA LEU A 85 -12.62 4.86 -3.36
C LEU A 85 -14.05 5.35 -3.64
N GLU A 86 -14.89 4.51 -4.26
CA GLU A 86 -16.29 4.86 -4.56
C GLU A 86 -17.09 5.13 -3.28
N ASN A 87 -16.78 4.41 -2.20
CA ASN A 87 -17.47 4.57 -0.91
C ASN A 87 -17.04 5.82 -0.13
N LEU A 88 -15.98 6.53 -0.54
CA LEU A 88 -15.48 7.74 0.15
C LEU A 88 -16.50 8.89 0.24
N GLU A 89 -17.51 8.91 -0.64
CA GLU A 89 -18.56 9.94 -0.63
C GLU A 89 -19.57 9.75 0.52
N GLU A 90 -19.63 8.57 1.14
CA GLU A 90 -20.63 8.21 2.16
C GLU A 90 -20.15 8.41 3.62
N ASP A 91 -19.29 9.40 3.89
CA ASP A 91 -18.64 9.59 5.22
C ASP A 91 -17.82 8.35 5.67
N TYR A 92 -17.35 7.57 4.68
CA TYR A 92 -16.57 6.36 4.89
C TYR A 92 -15.09 6.72 4.99
N ASP A 93 -14.49 6.48 6.16
CA ASP A 93 -13.04 6.45 6.28
C ASP A 93 -12.50 5.27 5.47
N LEU A 94 -11.35 5.45 4.80
CA LEU A 94 -10.67 4.32 4.14
C LEU A 94 -10.47 3.22 5.17
N PRO A 95 -10.57 1.93 4.79
CA PRO A 95 -10.62 0.87 5.79
C PRO A 95 -9.30 0.68 6.57
N PHE A 96 -8.26 1.45 6.24
CA PHE A 96 -6.89 1.30 6.75
C PHE A 96 -6.30 2.57 7.38
N PHE A 97 -6.86 3.75 7.09
CA PHE A 97 -6.54 5.01 7.78
C PHE A 97 -7.60 6.09 7.48
N SER A 98 -7.87 6.97 8.45
CA SER A 98 -8.83 8.07 8.24
C SER A 98 -8.28 9.14 7.31
N LYS A 99 -9.15 9.68 6.44
CA LYS A 99 -8.81 10.83 5.57
C LYS A 99 -8.37 12.04 6.39
N GLY A 100 -8.89 12.20 7.61
CA GLY A 100 -8.53 13.28 8.53
C GLY A 100 -7.08 13.21 9.05
N LYS A 101 -6.37 12.08 8.84
CA LYS A 101 -4.97 11.91 9.23
C LYS A 101 -3.97 12.21 8.11
N LEU A 102 -4.45 12.56 6.90
CA LEU A 102 -3.58 12.97 5.80
C LEU A 102 -2.92 14.32 6.11
N PHE A 103 -1.63 14.45 5.82
CA PHE A 103 -0.86 15.66 6.07
C PHE A 103 -1.16 16.72 4.99
N PHE A 104 -1.38 16.27 3.75
CA PHE A 104 -1.70 17.11 2.59
C PHE A 104 -2.93 16.55 1.87
N PRO A 105 -4.14 16.69 2.45
CA PRO A 105 -5.32 15.92 2.03
C PRO A 105 -5.59 15.91 0.52
N GLU A 106 -5.54 17.06 -0.15
CA GLU A 106 -5.77 17.12 -1.61
C GLU A 106 -4.69 16.38 -2.41
N TYR A 107 -3.42 16.54 -2.04
CA TYR A 107 -2.30 15.95 -2.76
C TYR A 107 -2.20 14.44 -2.46
N ASP A 108 -2.32 14.07 -1.20
CA ASP A 108 -2.26 12.68 -0.73
C ASP A 108 -3.40 11.85 -1.33
N MET A 109 -4.62 12.41 -1.40
CA MET A 109 -5.74 11.71 -2.04
C MET A 109 -5.49 11.45 -3.52
N ARG A 110 -4.92 12.40 -4.27
CA ARG A 110 -4.56 12.15 -5.68
C ARG A 110 -3.56 11.01 -5.83
N HIS A 111 -2.52 10.97 -4.99
CA HIS A 111 -1.54 9.87 -5.03
C HIS A 111 -2.12 8.53 -4.61
N LEU A 112 -3.03 8.53 -3.63
CA LEU A 112 -3.77 7.34 -3.24
C LEU A 112 -4.65 6.84 -4.38
N GLU A 113 -5.41 7.72 -5.02
CA GLU A 113 -6.21 7.42 -6.20
C GLU A 113 -5.34 6.91 -7.36
N GLU A 114 -4.17 7.49 -7.58
CA GLU A 114 -3.22 7.03 -8.62
C GLU A 114 -2.71 5.63 -8.33
N ILE A 115 -2.30 5.32 -7.09
CA ILE A 115 -1.91 3.96 -6.70
C ILE A 115 -3.11 3.02 -6.89
N ILE A 116 -4.31 3.43 -6.47
CA ILE A 116 -5.48 2.55 -6.50
C ILE A 116 -6.03 2.36 -7.91
N ASN A 117 -5.91 3.35 -8.79
CA ASN A 117 -6.41 3.30 -10.15
C ASN A 117 -5.37 2.88 -11.17
N ARG A 118 -4.08 2.81 -10.80
CA ARG A 118 -3.01 2.35 -11.69
C ARG A 118 -3.37 0.99 -12.27
N ALA A 119 -3.69 1.02 -13.56
CA ALA A 119 -3.88 -0.17 -14.38
C ALA A 119 -2.53 -0.90 -14.49
N PRO A 120 -2.54 -2.23 -14.70
CA PRO A 120 -1.32 -2.98 -15.01
C PRO A 120 -0.53 -2.24 -16.08
N THR A 121 0.67 -1.78 -15.74
CA THR A 121 1.56 -1.16 -16.72
C THR A 121 1.79 -2.21 -17.80
N LYS A 122 1.26 -1.97 -19.00
CA LYS A 122 1.55 -2.80 -20.16
C LYS A 122 3.07 -2.77 -20.32
N ILE A 123 3.70 -3.90 -20.08
CA ILE A 123 5.09 -4.12 -20.44
C ILE A 123 5.09 -4.09 -21.98
N ASN A 124 5.68 -3.03 -22.55
CA ASN A 124 6.02 -2.98 -23.97
C ASN A 124 7.22 -3.88 -24.25
#